data_AF-A0AAD6S930-F1
#
_entry.id   AF-A0AAD6S930-F1
#
_cell.length_a   1.000
_cell.length_b   1.000
_cell.length_c   1.000
_cell.angle_alpha   90.00
_cell.angle_beta   90.00
_cell.angle_gamma   90.00
#
_symmetry.space_group_name_H-M   'P 1'
#
loop_
_entity.id
_entity.type
_entity.pdbx_description
1 polymer ?
#
loop_
_entity_poly.entity_id
_entity_poly.type
_entity_poly.pdbx_seq_one_letter_code
_entity_poly.pdbx_strand_id
1 'polypeptide(L)'
;MQRDGLRNELADLEVSILRQQILLEKMEKRRTAVQAELDAFIFPILSLPLEITGDIFLHYRREVYNWPKDLLLILTVCQAWRTVALSIPTLWTALDILLRVDKSYPFSPEEVKGYLIHHQSAITRSGDPHDVMQPPECNQAFVFCRAQEVGP
;
A
#
# COMPACT_ATOMS: atom_id res chain seq x y z
N MET A 1 -62.48 4.81 23.34
CA MET A 1 -61.74 3.72 22.68
C MET A 1 -60.37 4.16 22.16
N GLN A 2 -60.25 5.24 21.35
CA GLN A 2 -58.95 5.62 20.75
C GLN A 2 -57.85 6.02 21.74
N ARG A 3 -58.22 6.65 22.87
CA ARG A 3 -57.28 7.08 23.92
C ARG A 3 -56.58 5.93 24.63
N ASP A 4 -57.26 4.81 24.81
CA ASP A 4 -56.71 3.65 25.52
C ASP A 4 -55.82 2.80 24.60
N GLY A 5 -56.11 2.79 23.29
CA GLY A 5 -55.21 2.23 22.26
C GLY A 5 -53.85 2.94 22.23
N LEU A 6 -53.85 4.28 22.21
CA LEU A 6 -52.62 5.08 22.21
C LEU A 6 -51.80 4.91 23.50
N ARG A 7 -52.46 4.68 24.65
CA ARG A 7 -51.77 4.41 25.93
C ARG A 7 -51.07 3.06 25.92
N ASN A 8 -51.71 2.04 25.36
CA ASN A 8 -51.11 0.71 25.24
C ASN A 8 -49.93 0.73 24.28
N GLU A 9 -50.07 1.40 23.14
CA GLU A 9 -48.98 1.56 22.18
C GLU A 9 -47.79 2.32 22.78
N LEU A 10 -48.05 3.38 23.55
CA LEU A 10 -47.00 4.11 24.26
C LEU A 10 -46.27 3.20 25.27
N ALA A 11 -47.01 2.42 26.05
CA ALA A 11 -46.42 1.48 27.02
C ALA A 11 -45.57 0.41 26.32
N ASP A 12 -46.03 -0.13 25.19
CA ASP A 12 -45.28 -1.11 24.40
C ASP A 12 -43.98 -0.51 23.81
N LEU A 13 -44.04 0.74 23.36
CA LEU A 13 -42.86 1.46 22.87
C LEU A 13 -41.86 1.74 24.00
N GLU A 14 -42.33 2.16 25.18
CA GLU A 14 -41.46 2.37 26.36
C GLU A 14 -40.73 1.08 26.77
N VAL A 15 -41.44 -0.05 26.78
CA VAL A 15 -40.82 -1.37 27.04
C VAL A 15 -39.79 -1.71 25.96
N SER A 16 -40.08 -1.40 24.69
CA SER A 16 -39.18 -1.66 23.58
C SER A 16 -37.91 -0.79 23.64
N ILE A 17 -38.05 0.49 23.98
CA ILE A 17 -36.94 1.42 24.20
C ILE A 17 -36.05 0.89 25.32
N LEU A 18 -36.63 0.47 26.44
CA LEU A 18 -35.88 -0.06 27.57
C LEU A 18 -35.07 -1.30 27.17
N ARG A 19 -35.68 -2.23 26.41
CA ARG A 19 -34.98 -3.43 25.90
C ARG A 19 -33.82 -3.08 24.98
N GLN A 20 -34.00 -2.10 24.09
CA GLN A 20 -32.94 -1.66 23.18
C GLN A 20 -31.79 -0.99 23.92
N GLN A 21 -32.09 -0.18 24.94
CA GLN A 21 -31.07 0.44 25.78
C GLN A 21 -30.22 -0.60 26.53
N ILE A 22 -30.85 -1.62 27.11
CA ILE A 22 -30.13 -2.73 27.77
C ILE A 22 -29.22 -3.46 26.78
N LEU A 23 -29.70 -3.70 25.56
CA LEU A 23 -28.90 -4.34 24.53
C LEU A 23 -27.72 -3.46 24.09
N LEU A 24 -27.94 -2.15 23.93
CA LEU A 24 -26.90 -1.20 23.57
C LEU A 24 -25.81 -1.17 24.64
N GLU A 25 -26.18 -1.05 25.91
CA GLU A 25 -25.24 -1.07 27.04
C GLU A 25 -24.40 -2.36 27.04
N LYS A 26 -25.04 -3.51 26.80
CA LYS A 26 -24.35 -4.80 26.69
C LYS A 26 -23.33 -4.82 25.54
N MET A 27 -23.71 -4.28 24.38
CA MET A 27 -22.83 -4.23 23.20
C MET A 27 -21.68 -3.24 23.39
N GLU A 28 -21.93 -2.08 24.01
CA GLU A 28 -20.90 -1.12 24.35
C GLU A 28 -19.90 -1.69 25.34
N LYS A 29 -20.37 -2.40 26.37
CA LYS A 29 -19.51 -3.11 27.32
C LYS A 29 -18.64 -4.17 26.64
N ARG A 30 -19.19 -4.89 25.66
CA ARG A 30 -18.41 -5.86 24.87
C ARG A 30 -17.39 -5.16 23.97
N ARG A 31 -17.78 -4.07 23.32
CA ARG A 31 -16.89 -3.26 22.48
C ARG A 31 -15.71 -2.75 23.29
N THR A 32 -15.95 -2.16 24.47
CA THR A 32 -14.88 -1.62 25.32
C THR A 32 -13.95 -2.72 25.83
N ALA A 33 -14.48 -3.89 26.18
CA ALA A 33 -13.65 -5.03 26.58
C ALA A 33 -12.73 -5.50 25.44
N VAL A 34 -13.28 -5.67 24.23
CA VAL A 34 -12.49 -6.07 23.05
C VAL A 34 -11.48 -4.99 22.66
N GLN A 35 -11.86 -3.72 22.74
CA GLN A 35 -10.95 -2.61 22.46
C GLN A 35 -9.78 -2.60 23.45
N ALA A 36 -10.03 -2.80 24.75
CA ALA A 36 -8.98 -2.86 25.76
C ALA A 36 -8.04 -4.05 25.55
N GLU A 37 -8.56 -5.20 25.11
CA GLU A 37 -7.75 -6.35 24.72
C GLU A 37 -6.90 -6.03 23.49
N LEU A 38 -7.46 -5.36 22.49
CA LEU A 38 -6.74 -4.95 21.29
C LEU A 38 -5.65 -3.92 21.58
N ASP A 39 -5.93 -2.94 22.44
CA ASP A 39 -4.99 -1.90 22.85
C ASP A 39 -3.83 -2.47 23.69
N ALA A 40 -4.04 -3.62 24.35
CA ALA A 40 -2.96 -4.34 25.02
C ALA A 40 -1.95 -4.97 24.03
N PHE A 41 -2.37 -5.21 22.77
CA PHE A 41 -1.45 -5.60 21.72
C PHE A 41 -0.74 -4.36 21.17
N ILE A 42 0.55 -4.24 21.47
CA ILE A 42 1.42 -3.33 20.74
C ILE A 42 1.61 -3.93 19.34
N PHE A 43 1.07 -3.27 18.32
CA PHE A 43 1.36 -3.58 16.93
C PHE A 43 2.55 -2.71 16.51
N PRO A 44 3.80 -3.20 16.61
CA PRO A 44 4.98 -2.34 16.44
C PRO A 44 4.99 -1.74 15.04
N ILE A 45 4.45 -2.47 14.06
CA ILE A 45 4.33 -2.06 12.66
C ILE A 45 3.43 -0.83 12.44
N LEU A 46 2.52 -0.56 13.38
CA LEU A 46 1.61 0.58 13.36
C LEU A 46 2.09 1.74 14.24
N SER A 47 3.07 1.50 15.13
CA SER A 47 3.68 2.52 16.00
C SER A 47 5.13 2.87 15.61
N LEU A 48 5.65 2.20 14.59
CA LEU A 48 6.98 2.43 14.04
C LEU A 48 7.08 3.85 13.45
N PRO A 49 8.11 4.63 13.83
CA PRO A 49 8.39 5.89 13.15
C PRO A 49 8.59 5.70 11.64
N LEU A 50 8.31 6.74 10.86
CA LEU A 50 8.45 6.67 9.39
C LEU A 50 9.89 6.35 8.97
N GLU A 51 10.88 6.84 9.70
CA GLU A 51 12.30 6.64 9.45
C GLU A 51 12.64 5.15 9.53
N ILE A 52 12.22 4.49 10.61
CA ILE A 52 12.49 3.06 10.82
C ILE A 52 11.72 2.21 9.81
N THR A 53 10.50 2.62 9.47
CA THR A 53 9.71 1.96 8.41
C THR A 53 10.43 2.04 7.06
N GLY A 54 11.01 3.19 6.74
CA GLY A 54 11.83 3.37 5.53
C GLY A 54 13.09 2.51 5.54
N ASP A 55 13.80 2.45 6.66
CA ASP A 55 14.99 1.60 6.81
C ASP A 55 14.66 0.12 6.62
N ILE A 56 13.52 -0.34 7.14
CA ILE A 56 13.01 -1.70 6.93
C ILE A 56 12.79 -1.95 5.43
N PHE A 57 12.17 -1.01 4.70
CA PHE A 57 11.95 -1.18 3.26
C PHE A 57 13.26 -1.24 2.48
N LEU A 58 14.26 -0.42 2.85
CA LEU A 58 15.58 -0.43 2.23
C LEU A 58 16.36 -1.72 2.52
N HIS A 59 16.22 -2.28 3.72
CA HIS A 59 16.80 -3.58 4.06
C HIS A 59 16.09 -4.69 3.29
N TYR A 60 14.76 -4.66 3.25
CA TYR A 60 13.95 -5.62 2.50
C TYR A 60 14.32 -5.65 1.01
N ARG A 61 14.56 -4.48 0.39
CA ARG A 61 15.05 -4.38 -0.99
C ARG A 61 16.35 -5.17 -1.22
N ARG A 62 17.28 -5.20 -0.25
CA ARG A 62 18.59 -5.84 -0.41
C ARG A 62 18.52 -7.37 -0.31
N GLU A 63 17.57 -7.89 0.45
CA GLU A 63 17.50 -9.32 0.78
C GLU A 63 16.57 -10.13 -0.15
N VAL A 64 15.73 -9.46 -0.93
CA VAL A 64 14.66 -10.09 -1.69
C VAL A 64 15.03 -10.32 -3.16
N TYR A 65 14.91 -11.57 -3.60
CA TYR A 65 15.21 -12.00 -4.97
C TYR A 65 14.12 -11.71 -6.00
N ASN A 66 12.85 -11.53 -5.57
CA ASN A 66 11.68 -11.37 -6.46
C ASN A 66 11.28 -9.90 -6.71
N TRP A 67 12.25 -9.01 -6.61
CA TRP A 67 12.09 -7.62 -6.98
C TRP A 67 11.71 -7.48 -8.48
N PRO A 68 10.75 -6.61 -8.88
CA PRO A 68 10.02 -5.60 -8.11
C PRO A 68 8.63 -6.02 -7.59
N LYS A 69 8.21 -7.27 -7.76
CA LYS A 69 6.86 -7.72 -7.35
C LYS A 69 6.62 -7.49 -5.86
N ASP A 70 7.64 -7.74 -5.06
CA ASP A 70 7.57 -7.64 -3.61
C ASP A 70 7.55 -6.18 -3.12
N LEU A 71 8.09 -5.23 -3.91
CA LEU A 71 7.94 -3.80 -3.64
C LEU A 71 6.50 -3.34 -3.85
N LEU A 72 5.84 -3.85 -4.89
CA LEU A 72 4.43 -3.52 -5.15
C LEU A 72 3.53 -4.03 -4.01
N LEU A 73 3.89 -5.14 -3.35
CA LEU A 73 3.18 -5.64 -2.19
C LEU A 73 3.19 -4.62 -1.04
N ILE A 74 4.33 -3.96 -0.78
CA ILE A 74 4.45 -2.92 0.26
C ILE A 74 3.43 -1.80 0.04
N LEU A 75 3.17 -1.42 -1.22
CA LEU A 75 2.16 -0.39 -1.56
C LEU A 75 0.72 -0.81 -1.26
N THR A 76 0.45 -2.09 -1.03
CA THR A 76 -0.91 -2.61 -0.80
C THR A 76 -1.26 -2.79 0.67
N VAL A 77 -0.28 -2.75 1.59
CA VAL A 77 -0.48 -3.04 3.02
C VAL A 77 -1.40 -2.01 3.69
N CYS A 78 -1.04 -0.73 3.66
CA CYS A 78 -1.86 0.35 4.20
C CYS A 78 -1.49 1.71 3.57
N GLN A 79 -2.28 2.75 3.84
CA GLN A 79 -2.01 4.09 3.32
C GLN A 79 -0.68 4.66 3.80
N ALA A 80 -0.33 4.47 5.09
CA ALA A 80 0.92 4.96 5.66
C ALA A 80 2.15 4.33 4.99
N TRP A 81 2.13 3.02 4.79
CA TRP A 81 3.21 2.28 4.11
C TRP A 81 3.39 2.73 2.67
N ARG A 82 2.29 2.96 1.95
CA ARG A 82 2.33 3.50 0.60
C ARG A 82 2.98 4.88 0.57
N THR A 83 2.59 5.78 1.46
CA THR A 83 3.16 7.13 1.54
C THR A 83 4.67 7.08 1.81
N VAL A 84 5.11 6.27 2.78
CA VAL A 84 6.54 6.08 3.11
C VAL A 84 7.30 5.49 1.92
N ALA A 85 6.79 4.42 1.32
CA ALA A 85 7.47 3.75 0.21
C ALA A 85 7.63 4.69 -1.00
N LEU A 86 6.60 5.47 -1.33
CA LEU A 86 6.65 6.46 -2.41
C LEU A 86 7.57 7.64 -2.11
N SER A 87 7.75 8.00 -0.83
CA SER A 87 8.65 9.11 -0.43
C SER A 87 10.13 8.74 -0.41
N ILE A 88 10.49 7.47 -0.70
CA ILE A 88 11.88 7.01 -0.69
C ILE A 88 12.31 6.70 -2.14
N PRO A 89 12.93 7.67 -2.86
CA PRO A 89 13.30 7.49 -4.26
C PRO A 89 14.23 6.31 -4.51
N THR A 90 15.11 6.03 -3.55
CA THR A 90 16.06 4.91 -3.62
C THR A 90 15.35 3.55 -3.69
N LEU A 91 14.12 3.42 -3.19
CA LEU A 91 13.32 2.20 -3.38
C LEU A 91 12.91 1.99 -4.84
N TRP A 92 12.88 3.01 -5.70
CA TRP A 92 12.37 2.89 -7.08
C TRP A 92 13.48 2.88 -8.13
N THR A 93 14.73 3.01 -7.70
CA THR A 93 15.92 3.08 -8.56
C THR A 93 16.19 1.83 -9.40
N ALA A 94 15.57 0.68 -9.09
CA ALA A 94 15.93 -0.60 -9.68
C ALA A 94 14.70 -1.41 -10.14
N LEU A 95 13.77 -0.83 -10.90
CA LEU A 95 12.61 -1.58 -11.39
C LEU A 95 12.98 -2.45 -12.60
N ASP A 96 12.74 -3.76 -12.51
CA ASP A 96 12.79 -4.67 -13.66
C ASP A 96 11.38 -4.81 -14.27
N ILE A 97 11.17 -4.19 -15.43
CA ILE A 97 9.88 -4.24 -16.12
C ILE A 97 9.96 -5.30 -17.21
N LEU A 98 9.28 -6.42 -16.98
CA LEU A 98 9.09 -7.46 -18.00
C LEU A 98 7.92 -7.08 -18.91
N LEU A 99 8.24 -6.62 -20.11
CA LEU A 99 7.24 -6.40 -21.15
C LEU A 99 6.94 -7.72 -21.85
N ARG A 100 5.69 -8.19 -21.74
CA ARG A 100 5.19 -9.30 -22.54
C ARG A 100 4.79 -8.76 -23.91
N VAL A 101 5.60 -9.05 -24.92
CA VAL A 101 5.25 -8.78 -26.32
C VAL A 101 4.43 -9.97 -26.81
N ASP A 102 3.15 -9.75 -27.09
CA ASP A 102 2.31 -10.74 -27.75
C ASP A 102 2.80 -10.95 -29.20
N LYS A 103 2.68 -12.16 -29.75
CA LYS A 103 2.99 -12.45 -31.16
C LYS A 103 2.10 -11.67 -32.13
N SER A 104 0.98 -11.11 -31.65
CA SER A 104 0.14 -10.18 -32.40
C SER A 104 0.76 -8.78 -32.57
N TYR A 105 1.89 -8.48 -31.93
CA TYR A 105 2.52 -7.16 -31.99
C TYR A 105 3.37 -7.01 -33.27
N PRO A 106 3.18 -5.93 -34.04
CA PRO A 106 3.80 -5.79 -35.37
C PRO A 106 5.28 -5.34 -35.35
N PHE A 107 5.89 -5.18 -34.18
CA PHE A 107 7.26 -4.71 -34.02
C PHE A 107 8.19 -5.84 -33.59
N SER A 108 9.34 -5.94 -34.24
CA SER A 108 10.38 -6.89 -33.91
C SER A 108 10.97 -6.63 -32.51
N PRO A 109 11.50 -7.65 -31.81
CA PRO A 109 12.15 -7.47 -30.51
C PRO A 109 13.29 -6.43 -30.50
N GLU A 110 13.93 -6.19 -31.64
CA GLU A 110 14.99 -5.19 -31.80
C GLU A 110 14.44 -3.76 -31.84
N GLU A 111 13.30 -3.53 -32.49
CA GLU A 111 12.62 -2.23 -32.50
C GLU A 111 12.12 -1.84 -31.11
N VAL A 112 11.57 -2.80 -30.35
CA VAL A 112 11.13 -2.58 -28.97
C VAL A 112 12.30 -2.21 -28.05
N LYS A 113 13.47 -2.85 -28.22
CA LYS A 113 14.70 -2.48 -27.50
C LYS A 113 15.14 -1.04 -27.83
N GLY A 114 15.07 -0.64 -29.10
CA GLY A 114 15.39 0.72 -29.53
C GLY A 114 14.53 1.79 -28.85
N TYR A 115 13.21 1.55 -28.74
CA TYR A 115 12.30 2.43 -28.01
C TYR A 115 12.60 2.49 -26.51
N LEU A 116 12.91 1.36 -25.88
CA LEU A 116 13.21 1.32 -24.44
C LEU A 116 14.49 2.09 -24.08
N ILE A 117 15.52 1.98 -24.91
CA ILE A 117 16.78 2.73 -24.75
C ILE A 117 16.52 4.24 -24.87
N HIS A 118 15.67 4.66 -25.83
CA HIS A 118 15.34 6.08 -26.02
C HIS A 118 14.57 6.66 -24.81
N HIS A 119 13.66 5.88 -24.22
CA HIS A 119 12.83 6.33 -23.09
C HIS A 119 13.44 6.12 -21.70
N GLN A 120 14.49 5.31 -21.53
CA GLN A 120 15.22 5.20 -20.27
C GLN A 120 15.69 6.57 -19.75
N SER A 121 16.14 7.46 -20.65
CA SER A 121 16.58 8.83 -20.33
C SER A 121 15.48 9.77 -19.80
N ALA A 122 14.20 9.42 -20.03
CA ALA A 122 13.05 10.17 -19.53
C ALA A 122 12.61 9.67 -18.15
N ILE A 123 12.77 8.37 -17.87
CA ILE A 123 12.41 7.76 -16.59
C ILE A 123 13.41 8.15 -15.48
N THR A 124 14.69 8.39 -15.82
CA THR A 124 15.71 8.86 -14.85
C THR A 124 15.51 10.31 -14.39
N ARG A 125 14.62 11.08 -15.04
CA ARG A 125 14.49 12.53 -14.89
C ARG A 125 13.40 12.99 -13.92
N SER A 126 12.69 12.09 -13.24
CA SER A 126 11.69 12.46 -12.23
C SER A 126 12.26 12.80 -10.85
N GLY A 127 13.60 12.75 -10.69
CA GLY A 127 14.29 13.38 -9.57
C GLY A 127 14.68 14.82 -9.92
N ASP A 128 14.21 15.77 -9.12
CA ASP A 128 14.39 17.22 -9.24
C ASP A 128 15.86 17.64 -9.58
N PRO A 129 16.11 18.45 -10.63
CA PRO A 129 17.46 18.78 -11.08
C PRO A 129 18.20 19.84 -10.25
N HIS A 130 17.64 20.33 -9.14
CA HIS A 130 18.22 21.48 -8.43
C HIS A 130 19.27 21.20 -7.36
N ASP A 131 19.63 19.94 -7.09
CA ASP A 131 20.65 19.61 -6.09
C ASP A 131 21.73 18.69 -6.67
N VAL A 132 22.62 19.27 -7.48
CA VAL A 132 23.83 18.60 -7.97
C VAL A 132 25.05 19.40 -7.52
N MET A 133 25.50 19.11 -6.31
CA MET A 133 26.91 19.25 -5.94
C MET A 133 27.51 17.84 -5.84
N GLN A 134 28.68 17.69 -6.46
CA GLN A 134 29.35 16.45 -6.89
C GLN A 134 29.67 15.39 -5.79
N PRO A 135 30.08 14.16 -6.19
CA PRO A 135 29.64 12.89 -5.62
C PRO A 135 30.54 12.36 -4.48
N PRO A 136 30.08 11.29 -3.82
CA PRO A 136 30.80 10.04 -3.99
C PRO A 136 29.84 8.91 -4.39
N GLU A 137 30.31 8.06 -5.30
CA GLU A 137 29.97 6.65 -5.48
C GLU A 137 28.52 6.22 -5.15
N CYS A 138 27.79 5.77 -6.19
CA CYS A 138 26.51 5.05 -6.12
C CYS A 138 25.24 5.92 -6.15
N ASN A 139 24.88 6.47 -7.32
CA ASN A 139 23.50 6.95 -7.59
C ASN A 139 23.17 6.95 -9.09
N GLN A 140 23.24 5.78 -9.73
CA GLN A 140 22.54 5.57 -11.00
C GLN A 140 21.28 4.77 -10.73
N ALA A 141 20.12 5.39 -10.96
CA ALA A 141 18.86 4.67 -11.05
C ALA A 141 18.90 3.84 -12.34
N PHE A 142 18.98 2.51 -12.19
CA PHE A 142 18.96 1.57 -13.30
C PHE A 142 17.56 0.99 -13.44
N VAL A 143 16.81 1.48 -14.42
CA VAL A 143 15.62 0.75 -14.90
C VAL A 143 16.12 -0.33 -15.84
N PHE A 144 16.12 -1.59 -15.38
CA PHE A 144 16.39 -2.72 -16.25
C PHE A 144 15.08 -3.07 -16.98
N CYS A 145 15.08 -3.01 -18.30
CA CYS A 145 13.99 -3.54 -19.11
C CYS A 145 14.49 -4.82 -19.75
N ARG A 146 14.11 -5.98 -19.21
CA ARG A 146 14.44 -7.27 -19.81
C ARG A 146 13.28 -7.73 -20.70
N ALA A 147 13.50 -7.78 -22.01
CA ALA A 147 12.62 -8.50 -22.91
C ALA A 147 12.90 -10.00 -22.76
N GLN A 148 11.88 -10.79 -22.40
CA GLN A 148 12.01 -12.25 -22.30
C GLN A 148 11.21 -12.89 -23.43
N GLU A 149 11.91 -13.57 -24.34
CA GLU A 149 11.28 -14.42 -25.35
C GLU A 149 10.77 -15.69 -24.67
N VAL A 150 9.46 -15.93 -24.75
CA VAL A 150 8.87 -17.19 -24.30
C VAL A 150 8.96 -18.17 -25.46
N GLY A 151 9.95 -19.06 -25.40
CA GLY A 151 10.01 -20.26 -26.25
C GLY A 151 8.87 -21.25 -25.92
N PRO A 152 8.53 -22.16 -26.85
CA PRO A 152 7.33 -23.00 -26.81
C PRO A 152 7.27 -23.94 -25.59
#